data_AF-A0A8T4X1K4-F1
#
_entry.id   AF-A0A8T4X1K4-F1
#
_cell.length_a   1.000
_cell.length_b   1.000
_cell.length_c   1.000
_cell.angle_alpha   90.00
_cell.angle_beta   90.00
_cell.angle_gamma   90.00
#
_symmetry.space_group_name_H-M   'P 1'
#
loop_
_entity.id
_entity.type
_entity.pdbx_description
1 polymer ?
#
loop_
_entity_poly.entity_id
_entity_poly.type
_entity_poly.pdbx_seq_one_letter_code
_entity_poly.pdbx_strand_id
1 'polypeptide(L)'
;MEEIDEIKGLIDEINKRDSNSKDYLKMKIEELSMNMREIMKFQQDTIQRIENFEAKGLQQDLTKYAKMICKNTAEREILKIQDIYLKKIETEYLK
;
A
#
# COMPACT_ATOMS: atom_id res chain seq x y z
N MET A 1 13.28 8.98 -21.66
CA MET A 1 11.86 8.65 -21.89
C MET A 1 11.49 7.45 -21.03
N GLU A 2 12.21 6.32 -21.16
CA GLU A 2 12.01 5.10 -20.37
C GLU A 2 11.90 5.30 -18.85
N GLU A 3 12.84 6.00 -18.21
CA GLU A 3 12.80 6.18 -16.74
C GLU A 3 11.61 7.03 -16.25
N ILE A 4 11.07 7.93 -17.08
CA ILE A 4 9.85 8.69 -16.75
C ILE A 4 8.62 7.79 -16.86
N ASP A 5 8.61 6.93 -17.87
CA ASP A 5 7.54 5.96 -18.09
C ASP A 5 7.53 4.88 -16.99
N GLU A 6 8.69 4.52 -16.43
CA GLU A 6 8.80 3.67 -15.25
C GLU A 6 8.16 4.29 -14.00
N ILE A 7 8.45 5.56 -13.69
CA ILE A 7 7.84 6.24 -12.53
C ILE A 7 6.32 6.37 -12.71
N LYS A 8 5.86 6.69 -13.93
CA LYS A 8 4.42 6.71 -14.24
C LYS A 8 3.78 5.34 -14.08
N GLY A 9 4.43 4.27 -14.55
CA GLY A 9 3.97 2.90 -14.35
C GLY A 9 3.83 2.55 -12.88
N LEU A 10 4.79 2.97 -12.04
CA LEU A 10 4.71 2.78 -10.59
C LEU A 10 3.55 3.56 -9.95
N ILE A 11 3.30 4.79 -10.41
CA ILE A 11 2.13 5.58 -9.98
C ILE A 11 0.82 4.87 -10.35
N ASP A 12 0.74 4.32 -11.56
CA ASP A 12 -0.44 3.57 -12.01
C ASP A 12 -0.65 2.29 -11.19
N GLU A 13 0.42 1.59 -10.81
CA GLU A 13 0.36 0.44 -9.88
C GLU A 13 -0.22 0.84 -8.52
N ILE A 14 0.25 1.96 -7.95
CA ILE A 14 -0.27 2.49 -6.67
C ILE A 14 -1.75 2.84 -6.79
N ASN A 15 -2.15 3.53 -7.86
CA ASN A 15 -3.54 3.96 -8.06
C ASN A 15 -4.50 2.78 -8.29
N LYS A 16 -4.05 1.75 -9.02
CA LYS A 16 -4.83 0.52 -9.21
C LYS A 16 -5.08 -0.20 -7.90
N ARG A 17 -4.09 -0.23 -7.01
CA ARG A 17 -4.26 -0.80 -5.67
C ARG A 17 -5.30 -0.03 -4.86
N ASP A 18 -5.23 1.29 -4.89
CA ASP A 18 -6.20 2.14 -4.17
C ASP A 18 -7.65 1.91 -4.64
N SER A 19 -7.83 1.67 -5.93
CA SER A 19 -9.14 1.41 -6.54
C SER A 19 -9.66 -0.01 -6.27
N ASN A 20 -8.76 -0.98 -6.04
CA ASN A 20 -9.11 -2.38 -5.80
C ASN A 20 -9.33 -2.66 -4.30
N SER A 21 -10.44 -2.15 -3.78
CA SER A 21 -10.89 -2.41 -2.41
C SER A 21 -11.30 -3.88 -2.22
N LYS A 22 -10.54 -4.64 -1.44
CA LYS A 22 -10.96 -5.98 -0.99
C LYS A 22 -12.08 -5.87 0.05
N ASP A 23 -12.97 -6.86 0.10
CA ASP A 23 -14.02 -6.96 1.13
C ASP A 23 -13.47 -7.63 2.39
N TYR A 24 -12.72 -6.86 3.18
CA TYR A 24 -12.05 -7.33 4.39
C TYR A 24 -13.04 -7.81 5.46
N LEU A 25 -14.29 -7.35 5.46
CA LEU A 25 -15.30 -7.74 6.46
C LEU A 25 -15.62 -9.24 6.41
N LYS A 26 -15.53 -9.85 5.21
CA LYS A 26 -15.79 -11.28 5.00
C LYS A 26 -14.59 -12.18 5.29
N MET A 27 -13.42 -11.60 5.53
CA MET A 27 -12.17 -12.35 5.71
C MET A 27 -12.01 -12.86 7.15
N LYS A 28 -11.32 -13.99 7.30
CA LYS A 28 -10.85 -14.52 8.58
C LYS A 28 -9.65 -13.74 9.10
N ILE A 29 -9.33 -13.89 10.40
CA ILE A 29 -8.18 -13.23 11.04
C ILE A 29 -6.86 -13.57 10.34
N GLU A 30 -6.66 -14.82 9.93
CA GLU A 30 -5.45 -15.25 9.22
C GLU A 30 -5.32 -14.56 7.86
N GLU A 31 -6.45 -14.42 7.15
CA GLU A 31 -6.51 -13.72 5.86
C GLU A 31 -6.23 -12.22 6.04
N LEU A 32 -6.82 -11.58 7.05
CA LEU A 32 -6.53 -10.18 7.39
C LEU A 32 -5.05 -9.98 7.74
N SER A 33 -4.45 -10.92 8.49
CA SER A 33 -3.02 -10.90 8.83
C SER A 33 -2.13 -11.05 7.59
N MET A 34 -2.56 -11.85 6.61
CA MET A 34 -1.86 -12.00 5.33
C MET A 34 -1.95 -10.71 4.52
N ASN A 35 -3.16 -10.14 4.40
CA ASN A 35 -3.38 -8.87 3.70
C ASN A 35 -2.57 -7.72 4.32
N MET A 36 -2.47 -7.67 5.65
CA MET A 36 -1.62 -6.68 6.35
C MET A 36 -0.15 -6.80 5.91
N ARG A 37 0.39 -8.03 5.87
CA ARG A 37 1.75 -8.28 5.41
C ARG A 37 1.93 -7.91 3.93
N GLU A 38 0.95 -8.21 3.09
CA GLU A 38 0.97 -7.86 1.67
C GLU A 38 1.04 -6.35 1.45
N ILE A 39 0.26 -5.54 2.18
CA ILE A 39 0.29 -4.09 2.00
C ILE A 39 1.59 -3.47 2.54
N MET A 40 2.09 -3.96 3.68
CA MET A 40 3.38 -3.50 4.21
C MET A 40 4.53 -3.82 3.24
N LYS A 41 4.56 -5.03 2.68
CA LYS A 41 5.55 -5.42 1.69
C LYS A 41 5.44 -4.56 0.42
N PHE A 42 4.22 -4.36 -0.08
CA PHE A 42 3.99 -3.50 -1.23
C PHE A 42 4.51 -2.07 -0.99
N GLN A 43 4.23 -1.48 0.17
CA GLN A 43 4.71 -0.16 0.53
C GLN A 43 6.24 -0.12 0.57
N GLN A 44 6.88 -1.11 1.19
CA GLN A 44 8.34 -1.20 1.28
C GLN A 44 8.99 -1.32 -0.10
N ASP A 45 8.54 -2.28 -0.91
CA ASP A 45 9.07 -2.54 -2.25
C ASP A 45 8.91 -1.30 -3.16
N THR A 46 7.76 -0.62 -3.06
CA THR A 46 7.46 0.59 -3.84
C THR A 46 8.32 1.77 -3.41
N ILE A 47 8.46 2.01 -2.09
CA ILE A 47 9.34 3.08 -1.57
C ILE A 47 10.79 2.85 -1.99
N GLN A 48 11.28 1.60 -1.92
CA GLN A 48 12.64 1.28 -2.35
C GLN A 48 12.88 1.62 -3.83
N ARG A 49 11.90 1.34 -4.71
CA ARG A 49 11.97 1.72 -6.13
C ARG A 49 11.97 3.23 -6.30
N ILE A 50 11.13 3.96 -5.56
CA ILE A 50 11.10 5.43 -5.58
C ILE A 50 12.43 6.04 -5.14
N GLU A 51 13.03 5.51 -4.08
CA GLU A 51 14.32 5.99 -3.56
C GLU A 51 15.46 5.75 -4.54
N ASN A 52 15.41 4.67 -5.33
CA ASN A 52 16.35 4.45 -6.42
C ASN A 52 16.21 5.52 -7.53
N PHE A 53 14.99 5.98 -7.83
CA PHE A 53 14.78 7.10 -8.76
C PHE A 53 15.25 8.43 -8.18
N GLU A 54 14.99 8.68 -6.89
CA GLU A 54 15.48 9.89 -6.17
C GLU A 54 17.01 9.95 -6.18
N ALA A 55 17.70 8.84 -5.93
CA ALA A 55 19.16 8.75 -5.93
C ALA A 55 19.80 9.04 -7.30
N LYS A 56 19.08 8.76 -8.39
CA LYS A 56 19.47 9.10 -9.76
C LYS A 56 19.20 10.57 -10.13
N GLY A 57 18.58 11.35 -9.25
CA GLY A 57 18.22 12.75 -9.51
C GLY A 57 17.07 12.93 -10.51
N LEU A 58 16.26 11.89 -10.73
CA LEU A 58 15.22 11.88 -11.77
C LEU A 58 13.90 12.46 -11.27
N GLN A 59 13.33 13.39 -12.06
CA GLN A 59 11.95 13.87 -11.95
C GLN A 59 11.50 14.09 -10.49
N GLN A 60 12.19 14.97 -9.78
CA GLN A 60 12.09 15.13 -8.32
C GLN A 60 10.67 15.36 -7.80
N ASP A 61 9.83 16.06 -8.58
CA ASP A 61 8.43 16.29 -8.21
C ASP A 61 7.58 15.04 -8.40
N LEU A 62 7.85 14.25 -9.46
CA LEU A 62 7.14 13.02 -9.76
C LEU A 62 7.48 11.92 -8.75
N THR A 63 8.74 11.82 -8.34
CA THR A 63 9.18 10.89 -7.28
C THR A 63 8.60 11.25 -5.92
N LYS A 64 8.61 12.55 -5.55
CA LYS A 64 7.91 13.03 -4.34
C LYS A 64 6.41 12.72 -4.38
N TYR A 65 5.76 12.95 -5.50
CA TYR A 65 4.35 12.64 -5.69
C TYR A 65 4.09 11.14 -5.52
N ALA A 66 4.87 10.28 -6.19
CA ALA A 66 4.78 8.82 -6.06
C ALA A 66 4.95 8.36 -4.60
N LYS A 67 5.91 8.94 -3.87
CA LYS A 67 6.18 8.62 -2.45
C LYS A 67 4.98 8.98 -1.57
N MET A 68 4.38 10.14 -1.80
CA MET A 68 3.22 10.62 -1.06
C MET A 68 2.01 9.70 -1.29
N ILE A 69 1.66 9.41 -2.55
CA ILE A 69 0.50 8.56 -2.83
C ILE A 69 0.70 7.12 -2.36
N CYS A 70 1.92 6.58 -2.42
CA CYS A 70 2.25 5.25 -1.92
C CYS A 70 1.95 5.14 -0.42
N LYS A 71 2.42 6.11 0.38
CA LYS A 71 2.17 6.16 1.83
C LYS A 71 0.68 6.28 2.13
N ASN A 72 -0.02 7.22 1.48
CA ASN A 72 -1.44 7.45 1.73
C ASN A 72 -2.30 6.22 1.40
N THR A 73 -2.03 5.57 0.26
CA THR A 73 -2.73 4.35 -0.15
C THR A 73 -2.50 3.22 0.84
N ALA A 74 -1.24 2.98 1.23
CA ALA A 74 -0.89 1.93 2.17
C ALA A 74 -1.50 2.16 3.56
N GLU A 75 -1.38 3.38 4.09
CA GLU A 75 -1.93 3.74 5.40
C GLU A 75 -3.45 3.56 5.44
N ARG A 76 -4.16 4.01 4.40
CA ARG A 76 -5.61 3.84 4.29
C ARG A 76 -6.02 2.37 4.26
N GLU A 77 -5.30 1.51 3.53
CA GLU A 77 -5.59 0.08 3.49
C GLU A 77 -5.28 -0.60 4.83
N ILE A 78 -4.15 -0.27 5.46
CA ILE A 78 -3.75 -0.75 6.79
C ILE A 78 -4.83 -0.42 7.83
N LEU A 79 -5.29 0.83 7.88
CA LEU A 79 -6.31 1.26 8.85
C LEU A 79 -7.63 0.48 8.69
N LYS A 80 -8.06 0.22 7.45
CA LYS A 80 -9.25 -0.60 7.18
C LYS A 80 -9.07 -2.03 7.70
N ILE A 81 -7.92 -2.65 7.44
CA ILE A 81 -7.63 -4.00 7.92
C ILE A 81 -7.58 -4.04 9.45
N GLN A 82 -6.89 -3.07 10.09
CA GLN A 82 -6.76 -3.00 11.55
C GLN A 82 -8.11 -2.87 12.25
N ASP A 83 -8.98 -1.97 11.78
CA ASP A 83 -10.32 -1.77 12.36
C ASP A 83 -11.13 -3.08 12.37
N ILE A 84 -11.13 -3.81 11.27
CA ILE A 84 -11.86 -5.07 11.13
C ILE A 84 -11.20 -6.17 11.97
N TYR A 85 -9.88 -6.23 11.97
CA TYR A 85 -9.11 -7.20 12.75
C TYR A 85 -9.39 -7.07 14.25
N LEU A 86 -9.36 -5.85 14.78
CA LEU A 86 -9.65 -5.57 16.19
C LEU A 86 -11.08 -5.95 16.56
N LYS A 87 -12.07 -5.56 15.76
CA LYS A 87 -13.48 -5.95 15.97
C LYS A 87 -13.66 -7.47 16.02
N LYS A 88 -12.93 -8.22 15.19
CA LYS A 88 -12.96 -9.69 15.20
C LYS A 88 -12.33 -10.28 16.44
N ILE A 89 -11.19 -9.75 16.89
CA ILE A 89 -10.59 -10.19 18.15
C ILE A 89 -11.56 -9.99 19.31
N GLU A 90 -12.16 -8.80 19.41
CA GLU A 90 -13.12 -8.46 20.48
C GLU A 90 -14.34 -9.39 20.45
N THR A 91 -14.89 -9.68 19.28
CA THR A 91 -16.16 -10.42 19.15
C THR A 91 -16.01 -11.94 19.17
N GLU A 92 -14.90 -12.47 18.65
CA GLU A 92 -14.69 -13.90 18.45
C GLU A 92 -13.79 -14.54 19.53
N TYR A 93 -12.89 -13.77 20.18
CA TYR A 93 -11.85 -14.32 21.06
C TYR A 93 -11.81 -13.78 22.49
N LEU A 94 -12.26 -12.54 22.72
CA LEU A 94 -12.16 -11.87 24.04
C LEU A 94 -13.51 -11.76 24.79
N LYS A 95 -14.49 -12.61 24.47
CA LYS A 95 -15.78 -12.64 25.17
C LYS A 95 -15.65 -12.85 26.68
#